data_AF-A0A847X9D3-F1
#
_entry.id   AF-A0A847X9D3-F1
#
_cell.length_a   1.000
_cell.length_b   1.000
_cell.length_c   1.000
_cell.angle_alpha   90.00
_cell.angle_beta   90.00
_cell.angle_gamma   90.00
#
_symmetry.space_group_name_H-M   'P 1'
#
loop_
_entity.id
_entity.type
_entity.pdbx_description
1 polymer ?
#
loop_
_entity_poly.entity_id
_entity_poly.type
_entity_poly.pdbx_seq_one_letter_code
_entity_poly.pdbx_strand_id
1 'polypeptide(L)' 'MNRYMGLDVGDKTIGVAISDPFFITAQGLYTIERIGIKKDMKEILSLIEKYEITRIVVGLPKNM' A
#
# COMPACT_ATOMS: atom_id res chain seq x y z
N MET A 1 11.44 -10.99 7.05
CA MET A 1 10.52 -11.85 6.28
C MET A 1 9.72 -11.01 5.32
N ASN A 2 9.75 -11.36 4.03
CA ASN A 2 9.13 -10.60 2.94
C ASN A 2 7.61 -10.55 3.06
N ARG A 3 7.01 -9.45 2.61
CA ARG A 3 5.56 -9.25 2.52
C ARG A 3 5.17 -8.61 1.19
N TYR A 4 3.89 -8.66 0.86
CA TYR A 4 3.30 -7.90 -0.24
C TYR A 4 2.50 -6.72 0.32
N MET A 5 2.37 -5.66 -0.47
CA MET A 5 1.56 -4.48 -0.14
C MET A 5 0.40 -4.36 -1.13
N GLY A 6 -0.80 -4.14 -0.60
CA GLY A 6 -1.98 -3.73 -1.36
C GLY A 6 -2.19 -2.23 -1.22
N LEU A 7 -2.43 -1.55 -2.34
CA LEU A 7 -2.77 -0.13 -2.39
C LEU A 7 -4.13 0.06 -3.06
N ASP A 8 -5.04 0.71 -2.33
CA ASP A 8 -6.31 1.20 -2.85
C ASP A 8 -6.23 2.72 -3.00
N VAL A 9 -6.03 3.19 -4.23
CA VAL A 9 -5.72 4.60 -4.53
C VAL A 9 -7.00 5.34 -4.89
N GLY A 10 -7.53 6.11 -3.95
CA GLY A 10 -8.66 7.01 -4.19
C GLY A 10 -8.22 8.47 -4.40
N ASP A 11 -9.18 9.37 -4.60
CA ASP A 11 -8.88 10.79 -4.83
C ASP A 11 -8.33 11.52 -3.60
N LYS A 12 -8.77 11.12 -2.40
CA LYS A 12 -8.42 11.78 -1.13
C LYS A 12 -7.47 10.97 -0.26
N THR A 13 -7.47 9.65 -0.41
CA THR A 13 -6.75 8.73 0.47
C THR A 13 -6.19 7.56 -0.30
N ILE A 14 -5.14 6.94 0.24
CA ILE A 14 -4.63 5.65 -0.20
C ILE A 14 -4.78 4.67 0.96
N GLY A 15 -5.65 3.68 0.81
CA GLY A 15 -5.73 2.55 1.74
C GLY A 15 -4.51 1.65 1.56
N VAL A 16 -3.82 1.34 2.66
CA VAL A 16 -2.63 0.48 2.65
C VAL A 16 -2.90 -0.77 3.46
N ALA A 17 -2.70 -1.93 2.83
CA ALA A 17 -2.70 -3.23 3.48
C ALA A 17 -1.38 -3.97 3.21
N ILE A 18 -0.99 -4.86 4.11
CA ILE A 18 0.17 -5.74 3.91
C ILE A 18 -0.22 -7.19 4.12
N SER A 19 0.44 -8.12 3.43
CA SER A 19 0.27 -9.54 3.70
C SER A 19 0.93 -9.94 5.02
N ASP A 20 0.45 -11.01 5.64
CA ASP A 20 1.31 -11.74 6.58
C ASP A 20 2.51 -12.40 5.86
N PRO A 21 3.56 -12.80 6.58
CA PRO A 21 4.76 -13.41 5.98
C PRO A 21 4.55 -14.76 5.26
N PHE A 22 3.45 -15.46 5.52
CA PHE A 22 3.07 -16.69 4.81
C PHE A 22 2.22 -16.40 3.56
N PHE A 23 1.91 -15.13 3.29
CA PHE A 23 1.10 -14.68 2.14
C PHE A 23 -0.34 -15.22 2.14
N ILE A 24 -0.94 -15.46 3.31
CA ILE A 24 -2.28 -16.07 3.43
C ILE A 24 -3.38 -15.02 3.58
N THR A 25 -3.10 -13.98 4.37
CA THR A 25 -4.05 -12.94 4.77
C THR A 25 -3.50 -11.56 4.46
N ALA A 26 -4.39 -10.61 4.21
CA ALA A 26 -4.08 -9.19 4.15
C ALA A 26 -4.55 -8.50 5.44
N GLN A 27 -3.72 -7.62 5.97
CA GLN A 27 -4.00 -6.85 7.18
C GLN A 27 -3.98 -5.36 6.84
N GLY A 28 -5.06 -4.65 7.19
CA GLY A 28 -5.09 -3.19 7.07
C GLY A 28 -4.00 -2.58 7.93
N LEU A 29 -3.17 -1.72 7.35
CA LEU A 29 -2.00 -1.15 8.01
C LEU A 29 -2.20 0.33 8.32
N TYR A 30 -2.58 1.11 7.32
CA TYR A 30 -2.59 2.57 7.39
C TYR A 30 -3.47 3.16 6.30
N THR A 31 -3.87 4.42 6.46
CA THR A 31 -4.51 5.21 5.40
C THR A 31 -3.69 6.47 5.20
N ILE A 32 -3.10 6.63 4.01
CA ILE A 32 -2.35 7.83 3.65
C ILE A 32 -3.36 8.89 3.20
N GLU A 33 -3.32 10.08 3.80
CA GLU A 33 -4.03 11.25 3.28
C GLU A 33 -3.27 11.78 2.07
N ARG A 34 -3.94 11.91 0.92
CA ARG A 34 -3.29 12.35 -0.32
C ARG A 34 -3.10 13.85 -0.29
N ILE A 35 -1.84 14.26 -0.39
CA ILE A 35 -1.45 15.67 -0.49
C ILE A 35 -0.82 15.94 -1.85
N GLY A 36 -0.16 14.93 -2.44
CA GLY A 36 0.43 15.01 -3.77
C GLY A 36 1.54 13.99 -3.95
N ILE A 37 1.77 13.57 -5.21
CA ILE A 37 2.57 12.40 -5.59
C ILE A 37 3.91 12.29 -4.83
N LYS A 38 4.62 13.41 -4.62
CA LYS A 38 5.93 13.40 -3.95
C LYS A 38 5.84 13.06 -2.46
N LYS A 39 4.83 13.57 -1.74
CA LYS A 39 4.62 13.28 -0.33
C LYS A 39 4.04 11.87 -0.16
N ASP A 40 3.01 11.55 -0.93
CA ASP A 40 2.34 10.25 -0.91
C ASP A 40 3.37 9.12 -1.16
N MET A 41 4.24 9.28 -2.17
CA MET A 41 5.29 8.29 -2.47
C MET A 41 6.37 8.20 -1.40
N LYS A 42 6.69 9.30 -0.71
CA LYS A 42 7.67 9.27 0.39
C LYS A 42 7.15 8.39 1.53
N GLU A 43 5.86 8.48 1.85
CA GLU A 43 5.23 7.62 2.86
C GLU A 43 5.24 6.16 2.41
N ILE A 44 4.81 5.87 1.18
CA ILE A 44 4.82 4.50 0.63
C ILE A 44 6.23 3.89 0.67
N LEU A 45 7.27 4.63 0.26
CA LEU A 45 8.65 4.14 0.28
C LEU A 45 9.13 3.80 1.70
N SER A 46 8.80 4.63 2.68
CA SER A 46 9.14 4.35 4.08
C SER A 46 8.46 3.08 4.61
N LEU A 47 7.23 2.80 4.18
CA LEU A 47 6.51 1.58 4.54
C LEU A 47 7.11 0.36 3.83
N ILE A 48 7.54 0.51 2.57
CA ILE A 48 8.22 -0.56 1.82
C ILE A 48 9.48 -1.03 2.54
N GLU A 49 10.34 -0.09 2.95
CA GLU A 49 11.56 -0.38 3.69
C GLU A 49 11.26 -1.01 5.05
N LYS A 50 10.33 -0.42 5.80
CA LYS A 50 9.99 -0.87 7.16
C LYS A 50 9.42 -2.29 7.22
N TYR A 51 8.63 -2.69 6.22
CA TYR A 51 7.91 -3.98 6.23
C TYR A 51 8.50 -5.03 5.26
N GLU A 52 9.65 -4.73 4.65
CA GLU A 52 10.33 -5.59 3.67
C GLU A 52 9.38 -6.01 2.53
N ILE A 53 8.71 -5.01 1.95
CA ILE A 53 7.75 -5.22 0.86
C ILE A 53 8.50 -5.58 -0.42
N THR A 54 8.12 -6.70 -1.04
CA THR A 54 8.77 -7.21 -2.26
C THR A 54 7.90 -7.15 -3.50
N ARG A 55 6.57 -6.99 -3.33
CA ARG A 55 5.61 -6.80 -4.42
C ARG A 55 4.50 -5.86 -3.98
N ILE A 56 3.98 -5.10 -4.93
CA ILE A 56 2.88 -4.17 -4.73
C ILE A 56 1.76 -4.57 -5.68
N VAL A 57 0.54 -4.60 -5.17
CA VAL A 57 -0.69 -4.77 -5.93
C VAL A 57 -1.48 -3.48 -5.80
N VAL A 58 -1.88 -2.90 -6.93
CA VAL A 58 -2.66 -1.66 -6.97
C VAL A 58 -4.00 -1.95 -7.63
N GLY A 59 -5.09 -1.46 -7.04
CA GLY A 59 -6.42 -1.56 -7.64
C GLY A 59 -6.45 -0.90 -9.02
N LEU A 60 -6.93 -1.63 -10.02
CA LEU A 60 -7.16 -1.11 -11.38
C LEU A 60 -8.68 -0.98 -11.61
N PRO A 61 -9.27 0.22 -11.46
CA PRO A 61 -10.69 0.41 -11.73
C PRO A 61 -10.95 0.24 -13.23
N LYS A 62 -11.86 -0.67 -13.58
CA LYS A 62 -12.20 -0.97 -14.98
C LYS A 62 -13.46 -0.26 -15.48
N ASN A 63 -14.33 0.14 -14.54
CA ASN A 63 -15.56 0.87 -14.81
C ASN A 63 -15.71 1.96 -13.73
N MET A 64 -16.32 3.07 -14.10
CA MET A 64 -16.71 4.15 -13.18
C MET A 64 -18.22 4.06 -12.94
#